data_AF-A0AAD8AVT3-F1
#
_entry.id   AF-A0AAD8AVT3-F1
#
_cell.length_a   1.000
_cell.length_b   1.000
_cell.length_c   1.000
_cell.angle_alpha   90.00
_cell.angle_beta   90.00
_cell.angle_gamma   90.00
#
_symmetry.space_group_name_H-M   'P 1'
#
loop_
_entity.id
_entity.type
_entity.pdbx_description
1 polymer ?
#
loop_
_entity_poly.entity_id
_entity_poly.type
_entity_poly.pdbx_seq_one_letter_code
_entity_poly.pdbx_strand_id
1 'polypeptide(L)'
;FVEHVPNFRARLEEKFPKTHPFHKNLVDDYMRTHSTHVFSTLEKFVQLLNFPVELEMKMRYVAMKHVLAIPSVGTEFLKHVEANFGIFIAKCLSLGEASMEDERVQLYVKLISVYCRVVEMEEQELLNKKRRCCHVL
;
A
#
# COMPACT_ATOMS: atom_id res chain seq x y z
N PHE A 1 3.20 -9.71 -5.22
CA PHE A 1 2.80 -9.36 -3.85
C PHE A 1 2.34 -10.57 -3.04
N VAL A 2 1.34 -11.35 -3.48
CA VAL A 2 0.78 -12.48 -2.71
C VAL A 2 1.86 -13.48 -2.22
N GLU A 3 2.86 -13.77 -3.06
CA GLU A 3 3.93 -14.74 -2.74
C GLU A 3 5.10 -14.14 -1.92
N HIS A 4 5.21 -12.80 -1.87
CA HIS A 4 6.41 -12.13 -1.34
C HIS A 4 6.12 -11.18 -0.16
N VAL A 5 4.86 -10.88 0.10
CA VAL A 5 4.43 -10.06 1.25
C VAL A 5 3.78 -10.97 2.28
N PRO A 6 4.38 -11.13 3.48
CA PRO A 6 3.85 -11.99 4.52
C PRO A 6 2.39 -11.66 4.85
N ASN A 7 1.56 -12.69 4.98
CA ASN A 7 0.16 -12.60 5.40
C ASN A 7 -0.74 -11.71 4.50
N PHE A 8 -0.31 -11.35 3.28
CA PHE A 8 -1.11 -10.50 2.38
C PHE A 8 -2.50 -11.10 2.11
N ARG A 9 -2.56 -12.37 1.73
CA ARG A 9 -3.84 -13.05 1.46
C ARG A 9 -4.66 -13.27 2.73
N ALA A 10 -4.01 -13.68 3.82
CA ALA A 10 -4.67 -13.92 5.11
C ALA A 10 -5.43 -12.66 5.61
N ARG A 11 -4.81 -11.47 5.49
CA ARG A 11 -5.47 -10.20 5.87
C ARG A 11 -6.73 -9.88 5.06
N LEU A 12 -6.83 -10.41 3.84
CA LEU A 12 -8.02 -10.25 3.00
C LEU A 12 -9.06 -11.32 3.28
N GLU A 13 -8.63 -12.54 3.55
CA GLU A 13 -9.50 -13.63 4.01
C GLU A 13 -10.21 -13.27 5.33
N GLU A 14 -9.52 -12.58 6.25
CA GLU A 14 -10.11 -12.10 7.52
C GLU A 14 -11.29 -11.13 7.34
N LYS A 15 -11.44 -10.49 6.17
CA LYS A 15 -12.58 -9.60 5.90
C LYS A 15 -13.90 -10.34 5.67
N PHE A 16 -13.84 -11.64 5.42
CA PHE A 16 -15.00 -12.46 5.08
C PHE A 16 -15.11 -13.67 6.02
N PRO A 17 -16.30 -13.99 6.55
CA PRO A 17 -16.46 -15.20 7.37
C PRO A 17 -16.08 -16.45 6.58
N LYS A 18 -15.23 -17.32 7.16
CA LYS A 18 -14.82 -18.59 6.54
C LYS A 18 -16.00 -19.55 6.33
N THR A 19 -17.08 -19.37 7.09
CA THR A 19 -18.33 -20.13 6.99
C THR A 19 -19.20 -19.70 5.81
N HIS A 20 -18.86 -18.61 5.10
CA HIS A 20 -19.63 -18.15 3.97
C HIS A 20 -19.51 -19.13 2.78
N PRO A 21 -20.62 -19.58 2.16
CA PRO A 21 -20.60 -20.59 1.10
C PRO A 21 -19.80 -20.17 -0.14
N PHE A 22 -19.63 -18.86 -0.35
CA PHE A 22 -18.85 -18.29 -1.44
C PHE A 22 -17.56 -17.60 -0.96
N HIS A 23 -17.02 -17.97 0.22
CA HIS A 23 -15.86 -17.30 0.83
C HIS A 23 -14.70 -17.10 -0.16
N LYS A 24 -14.32 -18.16 -0.90
CA LYS A 24 -13.23 -18.09 -1.89
C LYS A 24 -13.52 -17.05 -3.00
N ASN A 25 -14.72 -17.08 -3.58
CA ASN A 25 -15.09 -16.16 -4.64
C ASN A 25 -15.10 -14.70 -4.14
N LEU A 26 -15.62 -14.46 -2.93
CA LEU A 26 -15.61 -13.13 -2.33
C LEU A 26 -14.20 -12.59 -2.11
N VAL A 27 -13.29 -13.43 -1.63
CA VAL A 27 -11.87 -13.06 -1.44
C VAL A 27 -11.21 -12.75 -2.78
N ASP A 28 -11.43 -13.57 -3.80
CA ASP A 28 -10.84 -13.40 -5.13
C ASP A 28 -11.41 -12.16 -5.86
N ASP A 29 -12.70 -11.88 -5.73
CA ASP A 29 -13.35 -10.68 -6.27
C ASP A 29 -12.89 -9.41 -5.55
N TYR A 30 -12.75 -9.47 -4.22
CA TYR A 30 -12.18 -8.39 -3.43
C TYR A 30 -10.73 -8.13 -3.84
N MET A 31 -9.92 -9.18 -3.98
CA MET A 31 -8.54 -9.09 -4.46
C MET A 31 -8.46 -8.35 -5.80
N ARG A 32 -9.28 -8.75 -6.78
CA ARG A 32 -9.34 -8.12 -8.11
C ARG A 32 -9.69 -6.63 -8.00
N THR A 33 -10.74 -6.32 -7.26
CA THR A 33 -11.20 -4.94 -7.06
C THR A 33 -10.15 -4.09 -6.35
N HIS A 34 -9.50 -4.65 -5.33
CA HIS A 34 -8.44 -3.99 -4.60
C HIS A 34 -7.22 -3.74 -5.49
N SER A 35 -6.81 -4.70 -6.32
CA SER A 35 -5.74 -4.52 -7.30
C SER A 35 -6.05 -3.38 -8.27
N THR A 36 -7.28 -3.30 -8.81
CA THR A 36 -7.69 -2.17 -9.66
C THR A 36 -7.57 -0.83 -8.93
N HIS A 37 -8.02 -0.74 -7.68
CA HIS A 37 -7.88 0.48 -6.89
C HIS A 37 -6.43 0.89 -6.63
N VAL A 38 -5.54 -0.08 -6.40
CA VAL A 38 -4.10 0.18 -6.23
C VAL A 38 -3.54 0.78 -7.52
N PHE A 39 -3.77 0.16 -8.68
CA PHE A 39 -3.29 0.69 -9.96
C PHE A 39 -3.83 2.08 -10.27
N SER A 40 -5.14 2.30 -10.12
CA SER A 40 -5.73 3.62 -10.34
C SER A 40 -5.23 4.67 -9.36
N THR A 41 -4.76 4.28 -8.17
CA THR A 41 -4.15 5.20 -7.20
C THR A 41 -2.73 5.56 -7.61
N LEU A 42 -1.93 4.57 -8.05
CA LEU A 42 -0.58 4.80 -8.56
C LEU A 42 -0.59 5.68 -9.82
N GLU A 43 -1.52 5.44 -10.73
CA GLU A 43 -1.72 6.29 -11.91
C GLU A 43 -2.00 7.74 -11.50
N LYS A 44 -2.86 7.96 -10.50
CA LYS A 44 -3.13 9.30 -9.96
C LYS A 44 -1.90 9.95 -9.34
N PHE A 45 -1.06 9.18 -8.64
CA PHE A 45 0.21 9.72 -8.14
C PHE A 45 1.11 10.17 -9.29
N VAL A 46 1.22 9.37 -10.36
CA VAL A 46 2.02 9.72 -11.54
C VAL A 46 1.48 10.98 -12.23
N GLN A 47 0.16 11.09 -12.41
CA GLN A 47 -0.49 12.28 -13.00
C GLN A 47 -0.24 13.56 -12.18
N LEU A 48 0.01 13.44 -10.88
CA LEU A 48 0.22 14.56 -9.96
C LEU A 48 1.71 14.88 -9.72
N LEU A 49 2.66 14.23 -10.40
CA LEU A 49 4.11 14.45 -10.16
C LEU A 49 4.56 15.90 -10.36
N ASN A 50 3.91 16.66 -11.24
CA ASN A 50 4.20 18.08 -11.48
C ASN A 50 3.42 19.02 -10.54
N PHE A 51 2.61 18.47 -9.63
CA PHE A 51 1.70 19.19 -8.74
C PHE A 51 1.98 18.73 -7.30
N PRO A 52 3.08 19.20 -6.68
CA PRO A 52 3.61 18.61 -5.45
C PRO A 52 2.64 18.71 -4.26
N VAL A 53 1.87 19.79 -4.15
CA VAL A 53 0.89 19.99 -3.07
C VAL A 53 -0.26 18.99 -3.22
N GLU A 54 -0.79 18.85 -4.42
CA GLU A 54 -1.88 17.94 -4.75
C GLU A 54 -1.45 16.47 -4.60
N LEU A 55 -0.20 16.16 -5.00
CA LEU A 55 0.40 14.85 -4.80
C LEU A 55 0.50 14.52 -3.31
N GLU A 56 1.02 15.43 -2.49
CA GLU A 56 1.12 15.27 -1.04
C GLU A 56 -0.26 15.03 -0.43
N MET A 57 -1.23 15.91 -0.71
CA MET A 57 -2.61 15.77 -0.21
C MET A 57 -3.21 14.42 -0.59
N LYS A 58 -2.99 13.96 -1.83
CA LYS A 58 -3.50 12.68 -2.31
C LYS A 58 -2.81 11.51 -1.60
N MET A 59 -1.50 11.54 -1.42
CA MET A 59 -0.75 10.53 -0.69
C MET A 59 -1.18 10.46 0.76
N ARG A 60 -1.30 11.61 1.46
CA ARG A 60 -1.77 11.69 2.85
C ARG A 60 -3.17 11.12 3.01
N TYR A 61 -4.09 11.44 2.09
CA TYR A 61 -5.43 10.86 2.10
C TYR A 61 -5.41 9.33 2.04
N VAL A 62 -4.63 8.75 1.12
CA VAL A 62 -4.53 7.29 0.98
C VAL A 62 -3.81 6.68 2.18
N ALA A 63 -2.73 7.29 2.65
CA ALA A 63 -2.01 6.89 3.85
C ALA A 63 -2.92 6.84 5.07
N MET A 64 -3.71 7.88 5.32
CA MET A 64 -4.70 7.94 6.39
C MET A 64 -5.70 6.78 6.33
N LYS A 65 -6.18 6.42 5.12
CA LYS A 65 -7.08 5.26 4.94
C LYS A 65 -6.41 3.93 5.30
N HIS A 66 -5.12 3.78 5.04
CA HIS A 66 -4.36 2.58 5.40
C HIS A 66 -4.10 2.47 6.90
N VAL A 67 -3.64 3.55 7.55
CA VAL A 67 -3.34 3.52 9.00
C VAL A 67 -4.59 3.41 9.87
N LEU A 68 -5.75 3.86 9.38
CA LEU A 68 -7.05 3.73 10.06
C LEU A 68 -7.79 2.43 9.70
N ALA A 69 -7.27 1.62 8.77
CA ALA A 69 -7.89 0.35 8.43
C ALA A 69 -7.86 -0.63 9.62
N ILE A 70 -8.77 -1.61 9.59
CA ILE A 70 -8.79 -2.72 10.55
C ILE A 70 -8.68 -4.03 9.75
N PRO A 71 -7.58 -4.80 9.89
CA PRO A 71 -6.35 -4.44 10.61
C PRO A 71 -5.61 -3.28 9.94
N SER A 72 -4.81 -2.54 10.72
CA SER A 72 -4.04 -1.40 10.20
C SER A 72 -3.02 -1.85 9.15
N VAL A 73 -2.91 -1.04 8.10
CA VAL A 73 -1.93 -1.19 7.02
C VAL A 73 -0.86 -0.09 7.21
N GLY A 74 -0.13 -0.18 8.32
CA GLY A 74 0.94 0.76 8.68
C GLY A 74 2.31 0.38 8.11
N THR A 75 3.35 1.03 8.63
CA THR A 75 4.75 0.91 8.18
C THR A 75 5.23 -0.54 8.19
N GLU A 76 4.89 -1.30 9.23
CA GLU A 76 5.27 -2.71 9.39
C GLU A 76 4.80 -3.61 8.24
N PHE A 77 3.64 -3.32 7.64
CA PHE A 77 3.16 -4.08 6.49
C PHE A 77 3.77 -3.56 5.20
N LEU A 78 3.81 -2.23 5.03
CA LEU A 78 4.25 -1.62 3.80
C LEU A 78 5.75 -1.76 3.54
N LYS A 79 6.59 -1.96 4.56
CA LYS A 79 8.03 -2.27 4.35
C LYS A 79 8.24 -3.50 3.45
N HIS A 80 7.38 -4.51 3.58
CA HIS A 80 7.45 -5.71 2.74
C HIS A 80 6.94 -5.43 1.32
N VAL A 81 5.95 -4.56 1.19
CA VAL A 81 5.45 -4.12 -0.12
C VAL A 81 6.53 -3.33 -0.85
N GLU A 82 7.15 -2.36 -0.18
CA GLU A 82 8.23 -1.53 -0.70
C GLU A 82 9.42 -2.38 -1.17
N ALA A 83 9.91 -3.29 -0.32
CA ALA A 83 11.04 -4.16 -0.64
C ALA A 83 10.80 -5.07 -1.86
N ASN A 84 9.55 -5.41 -2.16
CA ASN A 84 9.19 -6.29 -3.26
C ASN A 84 8.55 -5.56 -4.45
N PHE A 85 8.42 -4.23 -4.37
CA PHE A 85 7.72 -3.46 -5.39
C PHE A 85 8.46 -3.46 -6.73
N GLY A 86 9.79 -3.35 -6.70
CA GLY A 86 10.60 -3.38 -7.91
C GLY A 86 10.49 -4.70 -8.69
N ILE A 87 10.44 -5.85 -7.99
CA ILE A 87 10.21 -7.17 -8.61
C ILE A 87 8.87 -7.18 -9.35
N PHE A 88 7.84 -6.59 -8.75
CA PHE A 88 6.52 -6.51 -9.36
C PHE A 88 6.54 -5.65 -10.63
N ILE A 89 7.17 -4.47 -10.59
CA ILE A 89 7.26 -3.57 -11.76
C ILE A 89 8.10 -4.20 -12.87
N ALA A 90 9.23 -4.83 -12.53
CA ALA A 90 10.04 -5.57 -13.47
C ALA A 90 9.23 -6.64 -14.23
N LYS A 91 8.43 -7.42 -13.50
CA LYS A 91 7.51 -8.41 -14.10
C LYS A 91 6.46 -7.76 -14.99
N CYS A 92 5.84 -6.65 -14.57
CA CYS A 92 4.88 -5.91 -15.38
C CYS A 92 5.48 -5.37 -16.69
N LEU A 93 6.75 -4.95 -16.65
CA LEU A 93 7.50 -4.47 -17.79
C LEU A 93 8.13 -5.60 -18.62
N SER A 94 7.87 -6.86 -18.28
CA SER A 94 8.44 -8.05 -18.92
C SER A 94 9.97 -8.03 -18.98
N LEU A 95 10.61 -7.51 -17.94
CA LEU A 95 12.06 -7.43 -17.83
C LEU A 95 12.63 -8.70 -17.17
N GLY A 96 13.83 -9.13 -17.57
CA GLY A 96 14.53 -10.28 -16.99
C GLY A 96 15.03 -10.04 -15.55
N GLU A 97 15.63 -11.03 -14.92
CA GLU A 97 15.99 -10.97 -13.48
C GLU A 97 17.02 -9.89 -13.11
N ALA A 98 17.84 -9.42 -14.06
CA ALA A 98 18.79 -8.31 -13.88
C ALA A 98 18.15 -6.90 -13.94
N SER A 99 16.82 -6.82 -13.91
CA SER A 99 16.06 -5.59 -14.20
C SER A 99 15.85 -4.65 -13.03
N MET A 100 16.36 -4.95 -11.84
CA MET A 100 16.22 -4.06 -10.69
C MET A 100 16.97 -2.74 -10.91
N GLU A 101 18.03 -2.72 -11.72
CA GLU A 101 18.76 -1.49 -12.09
C GLU A 101 18.10 -0.71 -13.24
N ASP A 102 17.01 -1.21 -13.83
CA ASP A 102 16.29 -0.49 -14.89
C ASP A 102 15.73 0.83 -14.32
N GLU A 103 16.03 1.94 -15.00
CA GLU A 103 15.64 3.28 -14.56
C GLU A 103 14.13 3.39 -14.31
N ARG A 104 13.30 2.74 -15.15
CA ARG A 104 11.84 2.77 -15.00
C ARG A 104 11.43 2.06 -13.72
N VAL A 105 12.04 0.92 -13.42
CA VAL A 105 11.80 0.19 -12.16
C VAL A 105 12.20 1.08 -10.97
N GLN A 106 13.36 1.72 -11.03
CA GLN A 106 13.85 2.62 -9.98
C GLN A 106 12.94 3.83 -9.75
N LEU A 107 12.36 4.42 -10.80
CA LEU A 107 11.41 5.53 -10.67
C LEU A 107 10.15 5.10 -9.91
N TYR A 108 9.60 3.94 -10.23
CA TYR A 108 8.43 3.40 -9.54
C TYR A 108 8.74 3.01 -8.08
N VAL A 109 9.92 2.43 -7.82
CA VAL A 109 10.38 2.15 -6.46
C VAL A 109 10.48 3.44 -5.65
N LYS A 110 11.12 4.49 -6.18
CA LYS A 110 11.21 5.81 -5.53
C LYS A 110 9.83 6.39 -5.21
N LEU A 111 8.88 6.30 -6.13
CA LEU A 111 7.51 6.78 -5.90
C LEU A 111 6.84 6.07 -4.72
N ILE A 112 6.99 4.74 -4.63
CA ILE A 112 6.46 3.96 -3.50
C ILE A 112 7.20 4.27 -2.21
N SER A 113 8.52 4.43 -2.24
CA SER A 113 9.30 4.82 -1.05
C SER A 113 8.84 6.17 -0.49
N VAL A 114 8.55 7.14 -1.36
CA VAL A 114 7.96 8.43 -0.93
C VAL A 114 6.60 8.18 -0.27
N TYR A 115 5.74 7.37 -0.86
CA TYR A 115 4.45 7.03 -0.28
C TYR A 115 4.57 6.32 1.09
N CYS A 116 5.49 5.37 1.24
CA CYS A 116 5.74 4.67 2.49
C CYS A 116 6.18 5.61 3.62
N ARG A 117 6.99 6.63 3.30
CA ARG A 117 7.34 7.69 4.27
C ARG A 117 6.13 8.52 4.70
N VAL A 118 5.23 8.84 3.77
CA VAL A 118 3.98 9.54 4.11
C VAL A 118 3.12 8.69 5.05
N VAL A 119 3.08 7.36 4.86
CA VAL A 119 2.37 6.46 5.79
C VAL A 119 3.00 6.45 7.17
N GLU A 120 4.33 6.39 7.27
CA GLU A 120 5.04 6.49 8.54
C GLU A 120 4.71 7.79 9.28
N MET A 121 4.70 8.92 8.56
CA MET A 121 4.32 10.22 9.14
C MET A 121 2.90 10.21 9.70
N GLU A 122 1.91 9.73 8.93
CA GLU A 122 0.51 9.63 9.38
C GLU A 122 0.34 8.70 10.59
N GLU A 123 1.08 7.58 10.61
CA GLU A 123 1.08 6.64 11.73
C GLU A 123 1.63 7.30 13.01
N GLN A 124 2.75 8.03 12.92
CA GLN A 124 3.31 8.78 14.05
C GLN A 124 2.38 9.91 14.52
N GLU A 125 1.75 10.65 13.61
CA GLU A 125 0.77 11.68 13.96
C GLU A 125 -0.40 11.10 14.77
N LEU A 126 -0.92 9.94 14.36
CA LEU A 126 -1.99 9.24 15.08
C LEU A 126 -1.55 8.77 16.47
N LEU A 127 -0.35 8.21 16.59
CA LEU A 127 0.21 7.81 17.89
C LEU A 127 0.37 9.01 18.82
N ASN A 128 0.87 10.14 18.31
CA ASN A 128 1.03 11.37 19.08
C ASN A 128 -0.30 12.00 19.50
N LYS A 129 -1.34 11.93 18.66
CA LYS A 129 -2.71 12.34 19.03
C LYS A 129 -3.25 11.47 20.16
N LYS A 130 -3.10 10.14 20.09
CA LYS A 130 -3.52 9.22 21.15
C LYS A 130 -2.83 9.50 22.48
N ARG A 131 -1.51 9.70 22.48
CA ARG A 131 -0.73 10.03 23.69
C ARG A 131 -1.22 11.31 24.36
N ARG A 132 -1.52 12.35 23.58
CA ARG A 132 -2.07 13.62 24.08
C ARG A 132 -3.46 13.45 24.70
N CYS A 133 -4.34 12.65 24.11
CA CYS A 133 -5.65 12.38 24.69
C CYS A 133 -5.57 11.61 26.02
N CYS A 134 -4.56 10.75 26.21
CA CYS A 134 -4.39 10.00 27.46
C CYS A 134 -3.73 10.77 28.61
N HIS A 135 -3.19 11.98 28.38
CA HIS A 135 -2.58 12.83 29.41
C HIS A 135 -3.56 13.87 30.01
N VAL A 136 -4.83 13.85 29.58
CA VAL A 136 -5.88 14.80 30.01
C VAL A 136 -6.91 14.12 30.93
N LEU A 137 -6.54 13.00 31.56
CA LEU A 137 -7.40 12.28 32.53
C LEU A 137 -6.69 12.14 33.88
#